data_AF-A0AAV2HY42-F1
#
_entry.id   AF-A0AAV2HY42-F1
#
_cell.length_a   1.000
_cell.length_b   1.000
_cell.length_c   1.000
_cell.angle_alpha   90.00
_cell.angle_beta   90.00
_cell.angle_gamma   90.00
#
_symmetry.space_group_name_H-M   'P 1'
#
loop_
_entity.id
_entity.type
_entity.pdbx_description
1 polymer ?
#
loop_
_entity_poly.entity_id
_entity_poly.type
_entity_poly.pdbx_seq_one_letter_code
_entity_poly.pdbx_strand_id
1 'polypeptide(L)'
;MANQGQNNPALAKKLLDSMQNDLRTLSAECKRKHPEVKECAEMVQVRLRTISTKNEDIIAGLLSISTDVIHPFVLGCDTKNPKLLPLCLVAVQRMISNEAVSTAAADSIIGMLWHLMEAGLEELKLLQTAILLLTINSVVQHESLAKALVLCFRLHFTKDSTTINTAAAAIKQLVSAIFDRVVIEDKIPTSVPKESVNLEELKAGSRNPPKSLRPCAGDAYLLFQDLCQLVNADQPFWLMGMTEMTRTFGLELLESVLTSYPTIFSQHQEFSFMLKERVCPLVIKLFSPSLKYRQGLPPAPSPAPVEKPFFPIVMRLLRIVAVLIKSYYPLLVTECEIFLSLLVKFLDPEKPIWQRCLSLEVLHKLSVQPELIK
;
A
#
# COMPACT_ATOMS: atom_id res chain seq x y z
N MET A 1 11.82 7.79 -19.90
CA MET A 1 11.09 7.99 -21.17
C MET A 1 9.63 7.80 -20.86
N ALA A 2 8.87 8.89 -20.91
CA ALA A 2 7.43 8.88 -20.79
C ALA A 2 6.85 8.00 -21.90
N ASN A 3 6.02 7.02 -21.53
CA ASN A 3 5.05 6.51 -22.47
C ASN A 3 4.12 7.70 -22.79
N GLN A 4 4.42 8.41 -23.88
CA GLN A 4 3.38 9.05 -24.66
C GLN A 4 2.44 7.92 -25.06
N GLY A 5 1.44 7.65 -24.23
CA GLY A 5 0.30 6.84 -24.62
C GLY A 5 -0.17 7.41 -25.93
N GLN A 6 -0.14 6.60 -26.99
CA GLN A 6 -0.83 6.92 -28.22
C GLN A 6 -2.28 7.23 -27.81
N ASN A 7 -2.63 8.52 -27.76
CA ASN A 7 -4.00 9.00 -27.59
C ASN A 7 -4.76 8.48 -28.80
N ASN A 8 -5.30 7.27 -28.68
CA ASN A 8 -5.97 6.60 -29.76
C ASN A 8 -7.37 7.22 -29.83
N PRO A 9 -7.65 8.09 -30.81
CA PRO A 9 -8.90 8.88 -30.83
C PRO A 9 -10.14 7.98 -30.87
N ALA A 10 -9.99 6.74 -31.36
CA ALA A 10 -11.03 5.72 -31.33
C ALA A 10 -11.38 5.25 -29.91
N LEU A 11 -10.40 5.11 -29.01
CA LEU A 11 -10.62 4.73 -27.61
C LEU A 11 -11.27 5.87 -26.83
N ALA A 12 -10.82 7.11 -27.05
CA ALA A 12 -11.40 8.30 -26.42
C ALA A 12 -12.87 8.51 -26.84
N LYS A 13 -13.19 8.30 -28.11
CA LYS A 13 -14.56 8.38 -28.62
C LYS A 13 -15.44 7.25 -28.07
N LYS A 14 -14.93 6.02 -28.00
CA LYS A 14 -15.62 4.88 -27.39
C LYS A 14 -15.91 5.12 -25.90
N LEU A 15 -14.96 5.68 -25.17
CA LEU A 15 -15.14 6.08 -23.77
C LEU A 15 -16.29 7.09 -23.65
N LEU A 16 -16.29 8.14 -24.48
CA LEU A 16 -17.32 9.17 -24.47
C LEU A 16 -18.72 8.61 -24.76
N ASP A 17 -18.85 7.76 -25.77
CA ASP A 17 -20.13 7.11 -26.13
C ASP A 17 -20.65 6.22 -25.00
N SER A 18 -19.73 5.43 -24.42
CA SER A 18 -20.01 4.61 -23.24
C SER A 18 -20.49 5.44 -22.05
N MET A 19 -19.83 6.56 -21.75
CA MET A 19 -20.22 7.45 -20.64
C MET A 19 -21.57 8.12 -20.89
N GLN A 20 -21.86 8.54 -22.12
CA GLN A 20 -23.17 9.07 -22.48
C GLN A 20 -24.29 8.04 -22.30
N ASN A 21 -24.01 6.76 -22.55
CA ASN A 21 -24.97 5.68 -22.32
C ASN A 21 -25.16 5.40 -20.82
N ASP A 22 -24.08 5.39 -20.04
CA ASP A 22 -24.15 5.19 -18.59
C ASP A 22 -24.92 6.32 -17.91
N LEU A 23 -24.67 7.59 -18.28
CA LEU A 23 -25.41 8.74 -17.77
C LEU A 23 -26.89 8.73 -18.19
N ARG A 24 -27.21 8.26 -19.40
CA ARG A 24 -28.60 8.10 -19.86
C ARG A 24 -29.33 7.05 -19.04
N THR A 25 -28.66 5.93 -18.76
CA THR A 25 -29.20 4.84 -17.94
C THR A 25 -29.38 5.29 -16.49
N LEU A 26 -28.39 5.98 -15.93
CA LEU A 26 -28.47 6.56 -14.59
C LEU A 26 -29.63 7.56 -14.46
N SER A 27 -29.79 8.48 -15.43
CA SER A 27 -30.93 9.42 -15.45
C SER A 27 -32.26 8.67 -15.52
N ALA A 28 -32.39 7.66 -16.39
CA ALA A 28 -33.62 6.90 -16.55
C ALA A 28 -34.05 6.17 -15.26
N GLU A 29 -33.11 5.53 -14.57
CA GLU A 29 -33.35 4.80 -13.32
C GLU A 29 -33.62 5.74 -12.13
N CYS A 30 -33.03 6.94 -12.11
CA CYS A 30 -33.20 7.91 -11.03
C CYS A 30 -34.47 8.79 -11.15
N LYS A 31 -35.19 8.75 -12.29
CA LYS A 31 -36.34 9.63 -12.62
C LYS A 31 -37.40 9.80 -11.54
N ARG A 32 -37.66 8.78 -10.72
CA ARG A 32 -38.77 8.77 -9.73
C ARG A 32 -38.32 8.89 -8.28
N LYS A 33 -37.08 8.52 -7.96
CA LYS A 33 -36.61 8.39 -6.57
C LYS A 33 -35.53 9.39 -6.18
N HIS A 34 -34.72 9.87 -7.13
CA HIS A 34 -33.57 10.73 -6.86
C HIS A 34 -33.46 11.83 -7.94
N PRO A 35 -34.22 12.93 -7.81
CA PRO A 35 -34.24 14.01 -8.80
C PRO A 35 -32.88 14.71 -8.94
N GLU A 36 -32.14 14.87 -7.84
CA GLU A 36 -30.82 15.52 -7.84
C GLU A 36 -29.77 14.78 -8.69
N VAL A 37 -29.75 13.43 -8.62
CA VAL A 37 -28.86 12.59 -9.43
C VAL A 37 -29.19 12.74 -10.91
N LYS A 38 -30.49 12.83 -11.24
CA LYS A 38 -30.96 12.99 -12.61
C LYS A 38 -30.53 14.34 -13.20
N GLU A 39 -30.74 15.43 -12.47
CA GLU A 39 -30.35 16.78 -12.92
C GLU A 39 -28.85 16.90 -13.14
N CYS A 40 -28.04 16.36 -12.22
CA CYS A 40 -26.60 16.31 -12.38
C CYS A 40 -26.18 15.49 -13.62
N ALA A 41 -26.79 14.32 -13.84
CA ALA A 41 -26.49 13.48 -14.99
C ALA A 41 -26.85 14.16 -16.32
N GLU A 42 -27.98 14.87 -16.39
CA GLU A 42 -28.41 15.61 -17.59
C GLU A 42 -27.50 16.81 -17.87
N MET A 43 -27.08 17.54 -16.83
CA MET A 43 -26.12 18.65 -16.97
C MET A 43 -24.78 18.17 -17.51
N VAL A 44 -24.25 17.05 -16.98
CA VAL A 44 -22.98 16.46 -17.44
C VAL A 44 -23.10 15.97 -18.88
N GLN A 45 -24.23 15.38 -19.29
CA GLN A 45 -24.44 14.96 -20.69
C GLN A 45 -24.32 16.13 -21.68
N VAL A 46 -24.86 17.30 -21.34
CA VAL A 46 -24.75 18.50 -22.20
C VAL A 46 -23.30 18.97 -22.30
N ARG A 47 -22.55 18.94 -21.18
CA ARG A 47 -21.11 19.28 -21.17
C ARG A 47 -20.29 18.29 -22.00
N LEU A 48 -20.56 16.99 -21.90
CA LEU A 48 -19.88 15.96 -22.70
C LEU A 48 -20.13 16.13 -24.22
N ARG A 49 -21.34 16.53 -24.64
CA ARG A 49 -21.62 16.86 -26.05
C ARG A 49 -20.85 18.09 -26.52
N THR A 50 -20.68 19.07 -25.65
CA THR A 50 -19.91 20.29 -25.94
C THR A 50 -18.43 19.96 -26.11
N ILE A 51 -17.87 19.07 -25.29
CA ILE A 51 -16.48 18.58 -25.42
C ILE A 51 -16.31 17.79 -26.73
N SER A 52 -17.28 16.92 -27.06
CA SER A 52 -17.27 16.13 -28.30
C SER A 52 -17.21 16.98 -29.57
N THR A 53 -17.68 18.23 -29.50
CA THR A 53 -17.81 19.12 -30.67
C THR A 53 -16.72 20.19 -30.71
N LYS A 54 -16.13 20.56 -29.57
CA LYS A 54 -15.16 21.67 -29.46
C LYS A 54 -13.70 21.26 -29.32
N ASN A 55 -13.38 20.07 -28.80
CA ASN A 55 -12.00 19.69 -28.48
C ASN A 55 -11.42 18.68 -29.48
N GLU A 56 -10.24 18.98 -30.03
CA GLU A 56 -9.47 18.03 -30.86
C GLU A 56 -8.88 16.88 -30.01
N ASP A 57 -8.55 17.15 -28.75
CA ASP A 57 -8.16 16.13 -27.75
C ASP A 57 -9.28 15.92 -26.71
N ILE A 58 -10.03 14.84 -26.91
CA ILE A 58 -11.16 14.47 -26.05
C ILE A 58 -10.70 14.14 -24.62
N ILE A 59 -9.53 13.54 -24.43
CA ILE A 59 -9.04 13.11 -23.11
C ILE A 59 -8.61 14.32 -22.27
N ALA A 60 -7.89 15.27 -22.88
CA ALA A 60 -7.55 16.54 -22.21
C ALA A 60 -8.81 17.32 -21.83
N GLY A 61 -9.82 17.33 -22.70
CA GLY A 61 -11.14 17.90 -22.41
C GLY A 61 -11.83 17.21 -21.22
N LEU A 62 -11.82 15.88 -21.17
CA LEU A 62 -12.38 15.11 -20.07
C LEU A 62 -11.65 15.35 -18.75
N LEU A 63 -10.33 15.46 -18.76
CA LEU A 63 -9.53 15.75 -17.57
C LEU A 63 -9.93 17.07 -16.91
N SER A 64 -10.14 18.12 -17.72
CA SER A 64 -10.54 19.45 -17.22
C SER A 64 -11.91 19.49 -16.55
N ILE A 65 -12.82 18.56 -16.89
CA ILE A 65 -14.19 18.51 -16.36
C ILE A 65 -14.40 17.20 -15.56
N SER A 66 -13.32 16.48 -15.24
CA SER A 66 -13.37 15.13 -14.66
C SER A 66 -14.12 15.07 -13.32
N THR A 67 -13.99 16.10 -12.48
CA THR A 67 -14.74 16.24 -11.22
C THR A 67 -16.25 16.30 -11.44
N ASP A 68 -16.70 17.15 -12.37
CA ASP A 68 -18.12 17.29 -12.69
C ASP A 68 -18.69 16.02 -13.31
N VAL A 69 -17.88 15.33 -14.11
CA VAL A 69 -18.29 14.09 -14.80
C VAL A 69 -18.45 12.93 -13.83
N ILE A 70 -17.60 12.86 -12.79
CA ILE A 70 -17.66 11.82 -11.75
C ILE A 70 -18.76 12.10 -10.73
N HIS A 71 -19.09 13.36 -10.47
CA HIS A 71 -20.11 13.78 -9.50
C HIS A 71 -21.46 13.03 -9.59
N PRO A 72 -22.13 12.88 -10.76
CA PRO A 72 -23.38 12.13 -10.82
C PRO A 72 -23.23 10.65 -10.45
N PHE A 73 -22.08 10.03 -10.75
CA PHE A 73 -21.80 8.66 -10.37
C PHE A 73 -21.53 8.53 -8.87
N VAL A 74 -20.87 9.51 -8.25
CA VAL A 74 -20.67 9.59 -6.80
C VAL A 74 -22.02 9.69 -6.08
N LEU A 75 -22.87 10.62 -6.50
CA LEU A 75 -24.23 10.73 -5.94
C LEU A 75 -25.06 9.46 -6.17
N GLY A 76 -24.90 8.83 -7.34
CA GLY A 76 -25.52 7.54 -7.64
C GLY A 76 -25.10 6.44 -6.67
N CYS A 77 -23.82 6.38 -6.32
CA CYS A 77 -23.29 5.49 -5.30
C CYS A 77 -23.83 5.79 -3.90
N ASP A 78 -23.98 7.07 -3.54
CA ASP A 78 -24.51 7.50 -2.24
C ASP A 78 -25.97 7.12 -2.01
N THR A 79 -26.75 6.87 -3.08
CA THR A 79 -28.12 6.34 -2.96
C THR A 79 -28.17 4.93 -2.35
N LYS A 80 -27.03 4.23 -2.28
CA LYS A 80 -26.88 2.84 -1.77
C LYS A 80 -27.84 1.85 -2.43
N ASN A 81 -28.32 2.16 -3.63
CA ASN A 81 -29.25 1.31 -4.36
C ASN A 81 -28.46 0.19 -5.08
N PRO A 82 -28.73 -1.10 -4.79
CA PRO A 82 -27.96 -2.23 -5.33
C PRO A 82 -28.03 -2.35 -6.86
N LYS A 83 -29.03 -1.75 -7.52
CA LYS A 83 -29.10 -1.72 -8.99
C LYS A 83 -28.22 -0.61 -9.59
N LEU A 84 -28.05 0.50 -8.89
CA LEU A 84 -27.30 1.66 -9.37
C LEU A 84 -25.81 1.56 -9.07
N LEU A 85 -25.45 0.95 -7.93
CA LEU A 85 -24.06 0.86 -7.47
C LEU A 85 -23.14 0.22 -8.52
N PRO A 86 -23.47 -0.96 -9.10
CA PRO A 86 -22.59 -1.60 -10.08
C PRO A 86 -22.42 -0.76 -11.35
N LEU A 87 -23.48 -0.08 -11.79
CA LEU A 87 -23.44 0.77 -12.97
C LEU A 87 -22.52 1.97 -12.75
N CYS A 88 -22.64 2.64 -11.59
CA CYS A 88 -21.80 3.78 -11.25
C CYS A 88 -20.33 3.38 -11.07
N LEU A 89 -20.06 2.26 -10.37
CA LEU A 89 -18.70 1.77 -10.16
C LEU A 89 -18.02 1.38 -11.48
N VAL A 90 -18.71 0.71 -12.40
CA VAL A 90 -18.14 0.34 -13.72
C VAL A 90 -17.83 1.59 -14.55
N ALA A 91 -18.68 2.61 -14.50
CA ALA A 91 -18.42 3.88 -15.19
C ALA A 91 -17.16 4.58 -14.63
N VAL A 92 -17.03 4.64 -13.30
CA VAL A 92 -15.85 5.19 -12.62
C VAL A 92 -14.59 4.39 -12.96
N GLN A 93 -14.64 3.05 -12.89
CA GLN A 93 -13.52 2.18 -13.28
C GLN A 93 -13.07 2.45 -14.73
N ARG A 94 -14.02 2.62 -15.65
CA ARG A 94 -13.71 2.92 -17.04
C ARG A 94 -12.99 4.26 -17.20
N MET A 95 -13.37 5.29 -16.45
CA MET A 95 -12.66 6.58 -16.45
C MET A 95 -11.24 6.44 -15.93
N ILE A 96 -11.05 5.68 -14.84
CA ILE A 96 -9.74 5.41 -14.25
C ILE A 96 -8.84 4.68 -15.26
N SER A 97 -9.35 3.66 -15.95
CA SER A 97 -8.58 2.89 -16.95
C SER A 97 -8.12 3.69 -18.16
N ASN A 98 -8.77 4.80 -18.48
CA ASN A 98 -8.41 5.67 -19.60
C ASN A 98 -7.64 6.92 -19.15
N GLU A 99 -7.12 6.93 -17.92
CA GLU A 99 -6.33 8.04 -17.34
C GLU A 99 -7.08 9.40 -17.41
N ALA A 100 -8.41 9.38 -17.39
CA ALA A 100 -9.25 10.56 -17.53
C ALA A 100 -9.71 11.15 -16.18
N VAL A 101 -8.86 11.05 -15.14
CA VAL A 101 -9.20 11.41 -13.75
C VAL A 101 -8.17 12.41 -13.20
N SER A 102 -8.63 13.60 -12.80
CA SER A 102 -7.81 14.60 -12.11
C SER A 102 -7.60 14.26 -10.62
N THR A 103 -6.69 14.98 -9.94
CA THR A 103 -6.44 14.85 -8.49
C THR A 103 -7.71 15.03 -7.66
N ALA A 104 -8.44 16.12 -7.89
CA ALA A 104 -9.68 16.41 -7.17
C ALA A 104 -10.78 15.34 -7.42
N ALA A 105 -10.81 14.78 -8.63
CA ALA A 105 -11.72 13.71 -8.97
C ALA A 105 -11.35 12.39 -8.29
N ALA A 106 -10.04 12.08 -8.18
CA ALA A 106 -9.55 10.92 -7.46
C ALA A 106 -9.88 10.99 -5.96
N ASP A 107 -9.74 12.18 -5.34
CA ASP A 107 -10.13 12.40 -3.94
C ASP A 107 -11.62 12.14 -3.71
N SER A 108 -12.45 12.61 -4.64
CA SER A 108 -13.90 12.37 -4.61
C SER A 108 -14.23 10.89 -4.75
N ILE A 109 -13.54 10.16 -5.64
CA ILE A 109 -13.69 8.70 -5.78
C ILE A 109 -13.28 7.98 -4.49
N ILE A 110 -12.16 8.35 -3.87
CA ILE A 110 -11.68 7.72 -2.63
C ILE A 110 -12.68 7.97 -1.50
N GLY A 111 -13.21 9.19 -1.37
CA GLY A 111 -14.27 9.51 -0.40
C GLY A 111 -15.53 8.66 -0.61
N MET A 112 -15.98 8.55 -1.86
CA MET A 112 -17.10 7.68 -2.22
C MET A 112 -16.83 6.21 -1.86
N LEU A 113 -15.68 5.67 -2.23
CA LEU A 113 -15.31 4.27 -1.91
C LEU A 113 -15.27 4.04 -0.40
N TRP A 114 -14.81 5.03 0.37
CA TRP A 114 -14.80 4.97 1.83
C TRP A 114 -16.22 4.84 2.42
N HIS A 115 -17.15 5.69 1.97
CA HIS A 115 -18.54 5.63 2.42
C HIS A 115 -19.23 4.31 2.06
N LEU A 116 -18.91 3.74 0.89
CA LEU A 116 -19.45 2.44 0.47
C LEU A 116 -18.85 1.27 1.27
N MET A 117 -17.56 1.34 1.61
CA MET A 117 -16.90 0.37 2.46
C MET A 117 -17.52 0.37 3.87
N GLU A 118 -17.78 1.55 4.46
CA GLU A 118 -18.45 1.65 5.76
C GLU A 118 -19.89 1.11 5.74
N ALA A 119 -20.56 1.21 4.59
CA ALA A 119 -21.88 0.62 4.38
C ALA A 119 -21.85 -0.90 4.15
N GLY A 120 -20.67 -1.51 3.95
CA GLY A 120 -20.51 -2.95 3.69
C GLY A 120 -21.09 -3.41 2.35
N LEU A 121 -21.07 -2.55 1.32
CA LEU A 121 -21.67 -2.84 0.02
C LEU A 121 -20.60 -3.14 -1.04
N GLU A 122 -20.80 -4.20 -1.84
CA GLU A 122 -19.99 -4.51 -3.04
C GLU A 122 -18.46 -4.53 -2.78
N GLU A 123 -18.03 -5.07 -1.64
CA GLU A 123 -16.64 -5.05 -1.14
C GLU A 123 -15.59 -5.41 -2.20
N LEU A 124 -15.83 -6.45 -3.01
CA LEU A 124 -14.93 -6.87 -4.09
C LEU A 124 -14.78 -5.82 -5.20
N LYS A 125 -15.87 -5.17 -5.62
CA LYS A 125 -15.82 -4.13 -6.66
C LYS A 125 -15.19 -2.84 -6.13
N LEU A 126 -15.40 -2.52 -4.85
CA LEU A 126 -14.70 -1.40 -4.21
C LEU A 126 -13.20 -1.65 -4.23
N LEU A 127 -12.77 -2.85 -3.83
CA LEU A 127 -11.37 -3.25 -3.83
C LEU A 127 -10.76 -3.15 -5.24
N GLN A 128 -11.43 -3.69 -6.25
CA GLN A 128 -10.97 -3.61 -7.65
C GLN A 128 -10.84 -2.15 -8.12
N THR A 129 -11.79 -1.29 -7.76
CA THR A 129 -11.75 0.14 -8.12
C THR A 129 -10.58 0.86 -7.45
N ALA A 130 -10.33 0.57 -6.17
CA ALA A 130 -9.20 1.13 -5.44
C ALA A 130 -7.85 0.67 -6.03
N ILE A 131 -7.71 -0.62 -6.34
CA ILE A 131 -6.50 -1.17 -6.99
C ILE A 131 -6.27 -0.46 -8.32
N LEU A 132 -7.31 -0.35 -9.15
CA LEU A 132 -7.22 0.28 -10.45
C LEU A 132 -6.78 1.75 -10.34
N LEU A 133 -7.36 2.49 -9.39
CA LEU A 133 -7.00 3.89 -9.15
C LEU A 133 -5.53 4.04 -8.77
N LEU A 134 -5.05 3.19 -7.88
CA LEU A 134 -3.69 3.24 -7.34
C LEU A 134 -2.63 2.64 -8.29
N THR A 135 -3.00 1.76 -9.21
CA THR A 135 -2.02 1.15 -10.12
C THR A 135 -1.88 1.91 -11.44
N ILE A 136 -2.96 2.49 -11.94
CA ILE A 136 -2.96 3.21 -13.23
C ILE A 136 -2.56 4.67 -13.06
N ASN A 137 -3.07 5.34 -12.01
CA ASN A 137 -2.85 6.78 -11.85
C ASN A 137 -1.78 7.05 -10.77
N SER A 138 -0.70 7.73 -11.16
CA SER A 138 0.27 8.34 -10.23
C SER A 138 -0.26 9.63 -9.57
N VAL A 139 -1.49 10.02 -9.93
CA VAL A 139 -2.19 11.23 -9.48
C VAL A 139 -2.53 11.19 -7.99
N VAL A 140 -2.71 9.99 -7.42
CA VAL A 140 -2.99 9.83 -5.97
C VAL A 140 -1.67 9.81 -5.20
N GLN A 141 -1.47 10.82 -4.36
CA GLN A 141 -0.29 11.01 -3.50
C GLN A 141 -0.72 11.41 -2.08
N HIS A 142 0.19 11.27 -1.11
CA HIS A 142 0.02 11.76 0.26
C HIS A 142 -1.25 11.22 0.96
N GLU A 143 -2.06 12.09 1.58
CA GLU A 143 -3.21 11.69 2.39
C GLU A 143 -4.26 10.88 1.63
N SER A 144 -4.43 11.13 0.34
CA SER A 144 -5.37 10.38 -0.50
C SER A 144 -4.87 8.96 -0.76
N LEU A 145 -3.55 8.80 -0.92
CA LEU A 145 -2.93 7.47 -1.01
C LEU A 145 -3.08 6.70 0.31
N ALA A 146 -2.86 7.35 1.46
CA ALA A 146 -3.09 6.76 2.77
C ALA A 146 -4.52 6.24 2.90
N LYS A 147 -5.52 7.09 2.63
CA LYS A 147 -6.94 6.71 2.72
C LYS A 147 -7.28 5.52 1.83
N ALA A 148 -6.76 5.49 0.60
CA ALA A 148 -6.99 4.38 -0.34
C ALA A 148 -6.33 3.07 0.14
N LEU A 149 -5.12 3.15 0.70
CA LEU A 149 -4.46 1.98 1.30
C LEU A 149 -5.22 1.46 2.50
N VAL A 150 -5.63 2.35 3.43
CA VAL A 150 -6.41 1.98 4.61
C VAL A 150 -7.71 1.28 4.19
N LEU A 151 -8.37 1.74 3.12
CA LEU A 151 -9.53 1.06 2.56
C LEU A 151 -9.21 -0.38 2.14
N CYS A 152 -8.12 -0.60 1.39
CA CYS A 152 -7.70 -1.95 1.01
C CYS A 152 -7.38 -2.83 2.22
N PHE A 153 -6.72 -2.28 3.24
CA PHE A 153 -6.44 -3.01 4.48
C PHE A 153 -7.71 -3.33 5.27
N ARG A 154 -8.67 -2.41 5.38
CA ARG A 154 -9.95 -2.68 6.05
C ARG A 154 -10.76 -3.76 5.32
N LEU A 155 -10.73 -3.75 3.98
CA LEU A 155 -11.34 -4.79 3.15
C LEU A 155 -10.67 -6.17 3.33
N HIS A 156 -9.40 -6.23 3.74
CA HIS A 156 -8.74 -7.49 4.08
C HIS A 156 -9.28 -8.15 5.36
N PHE A 157 -9.95 -7.39 6.23
CA PHE A 157 -10.53 -7.89 7.48
C PHE A 157 -12.04 -8.11 7.41
N THR A 158 -12.62 -8.17 6.19
CA THR A 158 -14.04 -8.49 6.03
C THR A 158 -14.29 -9.98 6.18
N LYS A 159 -15.58 -10.38 6.18
CA LYS A 159 -15.96 -11.79 6.44
C LYS A 159 -15.86 -12.67 5.19
N ASP A 160 -15.79 -12.08 4.00
CA ASP A 160 -15.79 -12.82 2.74
C ASP A 160 -14.38 -13.28 2.35
N SER A 161 -14.17 -14.60 2.29
CA SER A 161 -12.86 -15.19 1.97
C SER A 161 -12.31 -14.77 0.61
N THR A 162 -13.16 -14.57 -0.40
CA THR A 162 -12.72 -14.12 -1.73
C THR A 162 -12.15 -12.71 -1.65
N THR A 163 -12.85 -11.82 -0.93
CA THR A 163 -12.42 -10.45 -0.70
C THR A 163 -11.15 -10.39 0.14
N ILE A 164 -11.03 -11.19 1.21
CA ILE A 164 -9.83 -11.27 2.06
C ILE A 164 -8.59 -11.63 1.23
N ASN A 165 -8.67 -12.70 0.43
CA ASN A 165 -7.55 -13.19 -0.37
C ASN A 165 -7.19 -12.21 -1.49
N THR A 166 -8.20 -11.63 -2.15
CA THR A 166 -8.00 -10.62 -3.18
C THR A 166 -7.35 -9.36 -2.57
N ALA A 167 -7.80 -8.93 -1.40
CA ALA A 167 -7.25 -7.78 -0.68
C ALA A 167 -5.80 -8.03 -0.25
N ALA A 168 -5.49 -9.23 0.23
CA ALA A 168 -4.13 -9.59 0.61
C ALA A 168 -3.16 -9.50 -0.58
N ALA A 169 -3.55 -10.02 -1.75
CA ALA A 169 -2.76 -9.94 -2.98
C ALA A 169 -2.65 -8.49 -3.47
N ALA A 170 -3.75 -7.76 -3.43
CA ALA A 170 -3.82 -6.36 -3.80
C ALA A 170 -2.88 -5.48 -2.96
N ILE A 171 -2.92 -5.60 -1.64
CA ILE A 171 -2.06 -4.83 -0.74
C ILE A 171 -0.59 -5.09 -1.06
N LYS A 172 -0.18 -6.34 -1.28
CA LYS A 172 1.21 -6.66 -1.68
C LYS A 172 1.58 -5.95 -2.99
N GLN A 173 0.71 -6.03 -3.99
CA GLN A 173 0.92 -5.36 -5.27
C GLN A 173 0.98 -3.83 -5.13
N LEU A 174 0.12 -3.24 -4.30
CA LEU A 174 0.07 -1.79 -4.07
C LEU A 174 1.31 -1.30 -3.33
N VAL A 175 1.77 -2.03 -2.32
CA VAL A 175 3.04 -1.75 -1.63
C VAL A 175 4.19 -1.77 -2.64
N SER A 176 4.30 -2.82 -3.47
CA SER A 176 5.30 -2.87 -4.54
C SER A 176 5.18 -1.70 -5.52
N ALA A 177 3.97 -1.38 -5.98
CA ALA A 177 3.73 -0.28 -6.92
C ALA A 177 4.17 1.08 -6.35
N ILE A 178 3.99 1.32 -5.05
CA ILE A 178 4.44 2.56 -4.39
C ILE A 178 5.97 2.64 -4.40
N PHE A 179 6.66 1.54 -4.10
CA PHE A 179 8.12 1.50 -4.16
C PHE A 179 8.66 1.59 -5.60
N ASP A 180 7.96 1.01 -6.57
CA ASP A 180 8.30 1.15 -8.00
C ASP A 180 8.23 2.62 -8.46
N ARG A 181 7.25 3.39 -7.95
CA ARG A 181 7.18 4.84 -8.20
C ARG A 181 8.43 5.56 -7.70
N VAL A 182 8.98 5.18 -6.55
CA VAL A 182 10.24 5.74 -6.02
C VAL A 182 11.40 5.41 -6.96
N VAL A 183 11.53 4.17 -7.44
CA VAL A 183 12.58 3.78 -8.39
C VAL A 183 12.49 4.60 -9.69
N ILE A 184 11.28 4.88 -10.16
CA ILE A 184 11.06 5.73 -11.34
C ILE A 184 11.44 7.18 -11.04
N GLU A 185 11.01 7.70 -9.89
CA GLU A 185 11.29 9.06 -9.44
C GLU A 185 12.81 9.30 -9.28
N ASP A 186 13.54 8.35 -8.71
CA ASP A 186 14.99 8.43 -8.50
C ASP A 186 15.80 8.42 -9.80
N LYS A 187 15.28 7.80 -10.87
CA LYS A 187 15.91 7.83 -12.21
C LYS A 187 15.80 9.18 -12.88
N ILE A 188 14.89 10.05 -12.44
CA ILE A 188 14.72 11.39 -12.99
C ILE A 188 15.75 12.31 -12.31
N PRO A 189 16.74 12.84 -13.06
CA PRO A 189 17.69 13.79 -12.52
C PRO A 189 16.96 15.06 -12.10
N THR A 190 17.27 15.59 -10.93
CA THR A 190 16.59 16.78 -10.39
C THR A 190 17.62 17.82 -10.05
N SER A 191 17.34 19.06 -10.44
CA SER A 191 18.19 20.24 -10.22
C SER A 191 17.99 20.87 -8.84
N VAL A 192 17.04 20.36 -8.04
CA VAL A 192 16.74 20.88 -6.70
C VAL A 192 17.76 20.31 -5.71
N PRO A 193 18.46 21.15 -4.92
CA PRO A 193 19.37 20.68 -3.88
C PRO A 193 18.62 19.78 -2.89
N LYS A 194 19.17 18.60 -2.58
CA LYS A 194 18.64 17.77 -1.49
C LYS A 194 18.76 18.57 -0.19
N GLU A 195 17.64 18.85 0.47
CA GLU A 195 17.66 19.43 1.82
C GLU A 195 18.41 18.48 2.77
N SER A 196 19.13 19.04 3.74
CA SER A 196 19.90 18.24 4.70
C SER A 196 18.97 17.36 5.54
N VAL A 197 19.30 16.08 5.66
CA VAL A 197 18.53 15.10 6.43
C VAL A 197 18.57 15.44 7.92
N ASN A 198 17.42 15.78 8.50
CA ASN A 198 17.29 15.99 9.94
C ASN A 198 16.98 14.67 10.65
N LEU A 199 18.03 13.99 11.15
CA LEU A 199 17.90 12.69 11.82
C LEU A 199 17.11 12.75 13.15
N GLU A 200 17.03 13.90 13.81
CA GLU A 200 16.24 14.04 15.05
C GLU A 200 14.73 14.03 14.77
N GLU A 201 14.29 14.62 13.65
CA GLU A 201 12.88 14.57 13.22
C GLU A 201 12.45 13.13 12.87
N LEU A 202 13.36 12.32 12.33
CA LEU A 202 13.08 10.91 12.00
C LEU A 202 12.91 10.02 13.24
N LYS A 203 13.49 10.40 14.40
CA LYS A 203 13.39 9.62 15.66
C LYS A 203 12.00 9.64 16.26
N ALA A 204 11.32 10.79 16.24
CA ALA A 204 10.00 10.92 16.83
C ALA A 204 8.93 10.15 16.04
N GLY A 205 9.15 9.94 14.74
CA GLY A 205 8.10 9.54 13.81
C GLY A 205 7.18 10.73 13.51
N SER A 206 6.73 10.83 12.27
CA SER A 206 5.89 11.94 11.82
C SER A 206 4.81 11.44 10.88
N ARG A 207 3.71 12.18 10.84
CA ARG A 207 2.66 12.05 9.82
C ARG A 207 3.05 12.73 8.51
N ASN A 208 4.02 13.65 8.55
CA ASN A 208 4.51 14.37 7.39
C ASN A 208 5.78 13.71 6.87
N PRO A 209 5.95 13.61 5.54
CA PRO A 209 7.14 13.03 4.97
C PRO A 209 8.36 13.92 5.28
N PRO A 210 9.56 13.34 5.47
CA PRO A 210 10.79 14.11 5.60
C PRO A 210 10.96 15.06 4.40
N LYS A 211 11.26 16.35 4.67
CA LYS A 211 11.39 17.36 3.61
C LYS A 211 12.55 17.11 2.65
N SER A 212 13.51 16.30 3.07
CA SER A 212 14.62 15.81 2.25
C SER A 212 14.21 14.79 1.18
N LEU A 213 13.03 14.16 1.33
CA LEU A 213 12.50 13.18 0.39
C LEU A 213 11.57 13.83 -0.63
N ARG A 214 11.57 13.26 -1.83
CA ARG A 214 10.63 13.61 -2.89
C ARG A 214 9.24 13.03 -2.60
N PRO A 215 8.17 13.50 -3.28
CA PRO A 215 6.81 13.06 -2.99
C PRO A 215 6.61 11.54 -2.98
N CYS A 216 7.10 10.80 -3.99
CA CYS A 216 6.92 9.35 -4.02
C CYS A 216 7.76 8.65 -2.96
N ALA A 217 9.01 9.11 -2.77
CA ALA A 217 9.89 8.59 -1.71
C ALA A 217 9.32 8.86 -0.30
N GLY A 218 8.67 10.00 -0.09
CA GLY A 218 8.00 10.37 1.15
C GLY A 218 6.80 9.48 1.45
N ASP A 219 5.96 9.21 0.46
CA ASP A 219 4.83 8.28 0.59
C ASP A 219 5.31 6.86 0.93
N ALA A 220 6.36 6.37 0.26
CA ALA A 220 6.96 5.07 0.55
C ALA A 220 7.59 5.00 1.95
N TYR A 221 8.22 6.10 2.40
CA TYR A 221 8.80 6.20 3.74
C TYR A 221 7.72 6.12 4.82
N LEU A 222 6.64 6.91 4.69
CA LEU A 222 5.52 6.89 5.64
C LEU A 222 4.81 5.54 5.69
N LEU A 223 4.61 4.92 4.52
CA LEU A 223 4.07 3.56 4.44
C LEU A 223 4.96 2.56 5.19
N PHE A 224 6.27 2.56 4.94
CA PHE A 224 7.18 1.61 5.58
C PHE A 224 7.31 1.86 7.09
N GLN A 225 7.29 3.12 7.53
CA GLN A 225 7.23 3.51 8.93
C GLN A 225 6.00 2.90 9.62
N ASP A 226 4.82 3.09 9.02
CA ASP A 226 3.57 2.61 9.60
C ASP A 226 3.46 1.09 9.55
N LEU A 227 4.01 0.42 8.54
CA LEU A 227 4.12 -1.04 8.54
C LEU A 227 4.94 -1.55 9.75
N CYS A 228 6.04 -0.87 10.09
CA CYS A 228 6.82 -1.20 11.27
C CYS A 228 6.02 -1.00 12.57
N GLN A 229 5.26 0.11 12.67
CA GLN A 229 4.40 0.38 13.84
C GLN A 229 3.28 -0.64 13.99
N LEU A 230 2.58 -0.93 12.91
CA LEU A 230 1.48 -1.89 12.90
C LEU A 230 1.95 -3.30 13.26
N VAL A 231 3.15 -3.72 12.82
CA VAL A 231 3.76 -5.00 13.24
C VAL A 231 4.09 -5.00 14.73
N ASN A 232 4.50 -3.85 15.28
CA ASN A 232 4.75 -3.67 16.71
C ASN A 232 3.46 -3.61 17.57
N ALA A 233 2.28 -3.59 16.92
CA ALA A 233 0.98 -3.32 17.51
C ALA A 233 0.83 -1.89 18.08
N ASP A 234 1.60 -0.94 17.53
CA ASP A 234 1.46 0.49 17.78
C ASP A 234 0.53 1.15 16.74
N GLN A 235 0.02 2.34 17.05
CA GLN A 235 -0.80 3.10 16.10
C GLN A 235 0.05 3.67 14.97
N PRO A 236 -0.43 3.61 13.72
CA PRO A 236 0.23 4.25 12.58
C PRO A 236 0.08 5.78 12.64
N PHE A 237 1.01 6.50 12.03
CA PHE A 237 0.98 7.97 11.98
C PHE A 237 0.26 8.50 10.74
N TRP A 238 0.34 7.79 9.61
CA TRP A 238 -0.15 8.20 8.30
C TRP A 238 -1.37 7.39 7.84
N LEU A 239 -1.38 6.08 8.07
CA LEU A 239 -2.49 5.15 7.79
C LEU A 239 -3.62 5.26 8.82
N MET A 240 -4.20 6.46 8.94
CA MET A 240 -5.28 6.77 9.87
C MET A 240 -6.54 5.93 9.58
N GLY A 241 -7.05 5.25 10.60
CA GLY A 241 -8.23 4.38 10.49
C GLY A 241 -7.92 2.89 10.38
N MET A 242 -6.64 2.51 10.38
CA MET A 242 -6.23 1.13 10.64
C MET A 242 -6.52 0.76 12.08
N THR A 243 -7.27 -0.33 12.28
CA THR A 243 -7.61 -0.85 13.61
C THR A 243 -6.74 -2.03 13.98
N GLU A 244 -6.51 -2.96 13.04
CA GLU A 244 -5.77 -4.19 13.31
C GLU A 244 -4.96 -4.62 12.08
N MET A 245 -3.80 -5.22 12.32
CA MET A 245 -3.03 -5.92 11.30
C MET A 245 -2.41 -7.18 11.92
N THR A 246 -2.52 -8.31 11.22
CA THR A 246 -1.84 -9.53 11.71
C THR A 246 -0.33 -9.39 11.55
N ARG A 247 0.42 -9.73 12.60
CA ARG A 247 1.90 -9.69 12.59
C ARG A 247 2.49 -10.50 11.44
N THR A 248 1.90 -11.63 11.11
CA THR A 248 2.34 -12.48 9.99
C THR A 248 2.22 -11.78 8.65
N PHE A 249 1.13 -11.05 8.41
CA PHE A 249 0.94 -10.33 7.15
C PHE A 249 1.87 -9.11 7.06
N GLY A 250 2.00 -8.33 8.14
CA GLY A 250 2.92 -7.20 8.17
C GLY A 250 4.39 -7.60 7.97
N LEU A 251 4.84 -8.67 8.64
CA LEU A 251 6.19 -9.20 8.45
C LEU A 251 6.43 -9.67 7.01
N GLU A 252 5.42 -10.22 6.35
CA GLU A 252 5.50 -10.62 4.95
C GLU A 252 5.62 -9.42 4.00
N LEU A 253 4.90 -8.32 4.30
CA LEU A 253 5.06 -7.05 3.57
C LEU A 253 6.45 -6.44 3.77
N LEU A 254 6.94 -6.41 5.02
CA LEU A 254 8.28 -5.94 5.33
C LEU A 254 9.35 -6.77 4.60
N GLU A 255 9.23 -8.10 4.65
CA GLU A 255 10.14 -8.99 3.93
C GLU A 255 10.14 -8.73 2.42
N SER A 256 8.95 -8.60 1.81
CA SER A 256 8.80 -8.32 0.38
C SER A 256 9.49 -7.02 -0.01
N VAL A 257 9.26 -5.94 0.75
CA VAL A 257 9.87 -4.64 0.48
C VAL A 257 11.39 -4.69 0.61
N LEU A 258 11.89 -5.25 1.72
CA LEU A 258 13.33 -5.35 1.99
C LEU A 258 14.06 -6.21 0.96
N THR A 259 13.40 -7.23 0.42
CA THR A 259 13.99 -8.12 -0.60
C THR A 259 13.99 -7.49 -1.98
N SER A 260 12.90 -6.82 -2.36
CA SER A 260 12.70 -6.31 -3.73
C SER A 260 13.38 -4.96 -3.98
N TYR A 261 13.58 -4.13 -2.94
CA TYR A 261 14.01 -2.74 -3.11
C TYR A 261 15.31 -2.32 -2.37
N PRO A 262 16.39 -3.14 -2.34
CA PRO A 262 17.59 -2.82 -1.56
C PRO A 262 18.31 -1.54 -1.97
N THR A 263 18.15 -1.12 -3.23
CA THR A 263 18.73 0.13 -3.75
C THR A 263 18.13 1.37 -3.09
N ILE A 264 16.81 1.39 -2.83
CA ILE A 264 16.13 2.54 -2.21
C ILE A 264 16.70 2.77 -0.81
N PHE A 265 16.79 1.71 -0.02
CA PHE A 265 17.33 1.74 1.34
C PHE A 265 18.81 2.13 1.42
N SER A 266 19.58 1.86 0.36
CA SER A 266 21.01 2.21 0.30
C SER A 266 21.27 3.62 -0.23
N GLN A 267 20.38 4.15 -1.08
CA GLN A 267 20.52 5.47 -1.70
C GLN A 267 19.97 6.60 -0.84
N HIS A 268 18.92 6.31 -0.05
CA HIS A 268 18.25 7.29 0.81
C HIS A 268 18.64 7.06 2.27
N GLN A 269 19.23 8.09 2.89
CA GLN A 269 19.73 8.03 4.27
C GLN A 269 18.59 7.83 5.29
N GLU A 270 17.39 8.33 4.97
CA GLU A 270 16.18 8.21 5.77
C GLU A 270 15.74 6.75 5.90
N PHE A 271 15.77 6.00 4.79
CA PHE A 271 15.44 4.57 4.78
C PHE A 271 16.52 3.75 5.49
N SER A 272 17.81 4.06 5.27
CA SER A 272 18.93 3.48 6.03
C SER A 272 18.76 3.70 7.55
N PHE A 273 18.37 4.90 7.96
CA PHE A 273 18.08 5.22 9.35
C PHE A 273 16.91 4.39 9.89
N MET A 274 15.84 4.23 9.12
CA MET A 274 14.69 3.41 9.54
C MET A 274 15.06 1.93 9.72
N LEU A 275 15.94 1.39 8.89
CA LEU A 275 16.46 0.03 9.08
C LEU A 275 17.11 -0.13 10.46
N LYS A 276 18.01 0.79 10.82
CA LYS A 276 18.76 0.77 12.08
C LYS A 276 17.87 0.98 13.30
N GLU A 277 17.05 2.02 13.29
CA GLU A 277 16.38 2.49 14.50
C GLU A 277 14.98 1.90 14.69
N ARG A 278 14.37 1.34 13.64
CA ARG A 278 13.02 0.75 13.71
C ARG A 278 13.01 -0.73 13.37
N VAL A 279 13.51 -1.12 12.19
CA VAL A 279 13.40 -2.51 11.72
C VAL A 279 14.24 -3.46 12.57
N CYS A 280 15.51 -3.12 12.83
CA CYS A 280 16.40 -4.00 13.62
C CYS A 280 15.89 -4.19 15.07
N PRO A 281 15.55 -3.13 15.83
CA PRO A 281 14.95 -3.26 17.15
C PRO A 281 13.63 -4.03 17.15
N LEU A 282 12.77 -3.82 16.13
CA LEU A 282 11.51 -4.55 15.98
C LEU A 282 11.76 -6.05 15.83
N VAL A 283 12.67 -6.45 14.94
CA VAL A 283 13.03 -7.85 14.72
C VAL A 283 13.57 -8.47 16.02
N ILE A 284 14.48 -7.78 16.72
CA ILE A 284 15.03 -8.24 18.01
C ILE A 284 13.93 -8.41 19.06
N LYS A 285 13.01 -7.44 19.17
CA LYS A 285 11.87 -7.47 20.10
C LYS A 285 10.96 -8.67 19.81
N LEU A 286 10.64 -8.92 18.54
CA LEU A 286 9.76 -10.02 18.14
C LEU A 286 10.40 -11.40 18.31
N PHE A 287 11.74 -11.48 18.35
CA PHE A 287 12.45 -12.70 18.74
C PHE A 287 12.53 -12.93 20.26
N SER A 288 12.13 -11.97 21.10
CA SER A 288 12.21 -12.08 22.57
C SER A 288 11.51 -13.32 23.15
N PRO A 289 10.28 -13.70 22.72
CA PRO A 289 9.63 -14.93 23.19
C PRO A 289 10.46 -16.18 22.86
N SER A 290 11.05 -16.23 21.67
CA SER A 290 11.91 -17.32 21.21
C SER A 290 13.24 -17.41 21.97
N LEU A 291 13.73 -16.28 22.49
CA LEU A 291 14.94 -16.24 23.33
C LEU A 291 14.67 -16.75 24.74
N LYS A 292 13.54 -16.35 25.33
CA LYS A 292 13.16 -16.71 26.70
C LYS A 292 12.61 -18.12 26.82
N TYR A 293 11.98 -18.65 25.77
CA TYR A 293 11.39 -19.98 25.79
C TYR A 293 12.46 -21.08 25.78
N ARG A 294 12.37 -22.01 26.73
CA ARG A 294 13.15 -23.25 26.79
C ARG A 294 12.21 -24.44 26.87
N GLN A 295 12.41 -25.42 25.99
CA GLN A 295 11.60 -26.61 25.94
C GLN A 295 11.97 -27.55 27.10
N GLY A 296 10.99 -27.90 27.95
CA GLY A 296 11.17 -28.89 29.02
C GLY A 296 11.55 -28.33 30.39
N LEU A 297 11.65 -27.00 30.57
CA LEU A 297 11.81 -26.37 31.88
C LEU A 297 10.47 -25.81 32.39
N PRO A 298 10.18 -25.90 33.71
CA PRO A 298 9.02 -25.22 34.28
C PRO A 298 9.13 -23.71 34.03
N PRO A 299 8.00 -22.99 33.86
CA PRO A 299 8.03 -21.55 33.66
C PRO A 299 8.78 -20.88 34.82
N ALA A 300 9.72 -20.00 34.50
CA ALA A 300 10.42 -19.22 35.52
C ALA A 300 9.39 -18.48 36.39
N PRO A 301 9.64 -18.30 37.71
CA PRO A 301 8.79 -17.51 38.59
C PRO A 301 8.93 -16.03 38.22
N SER A 302 8.39 -15.64 37.07
CA SER A 302 8.29 -14.27 36.61
C SER A 302 6.82 -13.92 36.49
N PRO A 303 6.40 -12.70 36.86
CA PRO A 303 5.00 -12.28 36.83
C PRO A 303 4.40 -12.20 35.42
N ALA A 304 5.21 -12.35 34.36
CA ALA A 304 4.76 -12.35 32.98
C ALA A 304 4.69 -13.78 32.41
N PRO A 305 3.58 -14.18 31.76
CA PRO A 305 3.50 -15.48 31.10
C PRO A 305 4.57 -15.60 29.99
N VAL A 306 5.31 -16.70 29.98
CA VAL A 306 6.29 -16.98 28.91
C VAL A 306 5.53 -17.33 27.63
N GLU A 307 5.41 -16.37 26.73
CA GLU A 307 4.79 -16.60 25.42
C GLU A 307 5.58 -17.66 24.62
N LYS A 308 4.88 -18.68 24.13
CA LYS A 308 5.47 -19.71 23.28
C LYS A 308 5.87 -19.10 21.92
N PRO A 309 7.03 -19.48 21.37
CA PRO A 309 7.43 -19.01 20.05
C PRO A 309 6.45 -19.52 18.99
N PHE A 310 5.90 -18.60 18.20
CA PHE A 310 4.92 -18.93 17.16
C PHE A 310 5.62 -19.12 15.81
N PHE A 311 5.56 -20.36 15.29
CA PHE A 311 6.28 -20.77 14.08
C PHE A 311 6.13 -19.80 12.88
N PRO A 312 4.90 -19.37 12.50
CA PRO A 312 4.71 -18.48 11.34
C PRO A 312 5.38 -17.11 11.47
N ILE A 313 5.57 -16.62 12.70
CA ILE A 313 6.27 -15.36 12.97
C ILE A 313 7.78 -15.59 12.93
N VAL A 314 8.28 -16.61 13.65
CA VAL A 314 9.72 -16.90 13.72
C VAL A 314 10.30 -17.20 12.35
N MET A 315 9.60 -17.98 11.52
CA MET A 315 10.04 -18.27 10.15
C MET A 315 10.18 -17.00 9.30
N ARG A 316 9.22 -16.07 9.39
CA ARG A 316 9.26 -14.78 8.67
C ARG A 316 10.37 -13.87 9.18
N LEU A 317 10.55 -13.78 10.50
CA LEU A 317 11.64 -13.01 11.08
C LEU A 317 13.01 -13.54 10.64
N LEU A 318 13.19 -14.86 10.59
CA LEU A 318 14.42 -15.48 10.11
C LEU A 318 14.69 -15.19 8.63
N ARG A 319 13.63 -15.13 7.79
CA ARG A 319 13.74 -14.70 6.39
C ARG A 319 14.15 -13.22 6.28
N ILE A 320 13.56 -12.34 7.09
CA ILE A 320 13.96 -10.93 7.17
C ILE A 320 15.43 -10.81 7.60
N VAL A 321 15.86 -11.54 8.64
CA VAL A 321 17.26 -11.55 9.08
C VAL A 321 18.20 -11.98 7.96
N ALA A 322 17.85 -13.03 7.22
CA ALA A 322 18.65 -13.48 6.08
C ALA A 322 18.81 -12.38 5.01
N VAL A 323 17.74 -11.63 4.73
CA VAL A 323 17.75 -10.49 3.80
C VAL A 323 18.57 -9.32 4.34
N LEU A 324 18.43 -8.99 5.64
CA LEU A 324 19.21 -7.95 6.31
C LEU A 324 20.71 -8.22 6.23
N ILE A 325 21.14 -9.45 6.55
CA ILE A 325 22.55 -9.84 6.46
C ILE A 325 23.03 -9.85 5.02
N LYS A 326 22.22 -10.38 4.08
CA LYS A 326 22.63 -10.51 2.68
C LYS A 326 22.77 -9.16 1.97
N SER A 327 21.78 -8.29 2.10
CA SER A 327 21.65 -7.09 1.26
C SER A 327 22.05 -5.79 1.96
N TYR A 328 22.14 -5.79 3.30
CA TYR A 328 22.32 -4.58 4.10
C TYR A 328 23.51 -4.63 5.04
N TYR A 329 24.38 -5.65 4.96
CA TYR A 329 25.56 -5.78 5.80
C TYR A 329 26.46 -4.53 5.87
N PRO A 330 26.79 -3.83 4.75
CA PRO A 330 27.64 -2.64 4.81
C PRO A 330 27.04 -1.50 5.65
N LEU A 331 25.71 -1.46 5.76
CA LEU A 331 24.99 -0.45 6.51
C LEU A 331 24.80 -0.86 7.98
N LEU A 332 24.61 -2.16 8.25
CA LEU A 332 24.10 -2.71 9.52
C LEU A 332 25.11 -3.63 10.23
N VAL A 333 26.41 -3.29 10.23
CA VAL A 333 27.47 -4.18 10.73
C VAL A 333 27.20 -4.68 12.16
N THR A 334 26.88 -3.76 13.09
CA THR A 334 26.62 -4.09 14.51
C THR A 334 25.35 -4.93 14.67
N GLU A 335 24.29 -4.60 13.95
CA GLU A 335 23.01 -5.30 14.02
C GLU A 335 23.11 -6.70 13.39
N CYS A 336 23.87 -6.85 12.30
CA CYS A 336 24.18 -8.14 11.69
C CYS A 336 24.96 -9.05 12.65
N GLU A 337 25.91 -8.52 13.42
CA GLU A 337 26.61 -9.29 14.47
C GLU A 337 25.64 -9.80 15.54
N ILE A 338 24.71 -8.95 15.98
CA ILE A 338 23.65 -9.34 16.91
C ILE A 338 22.79 -10.45 16.30
N PHE A 339 22.37 -10.31 15.04
CA PHE A 339 21.54 -11.33 14.37
C PHE A 339 22.27 -12.66 14.19
N LEU A 340 23.54 -12.65 13.80
CA LEU A 340 24.36 -13.86 13.72
C LEU A 340 24.49 -14.55 15.08
N SER A 341 24.73 -13.76 16.13
CA SER A 341 24.77 -14.26 17.52
C SER A 341 23.43 -14.88 17.95
N LEU A 342 22.30 -14.29 17.53
CA LEU A 342 20.97 -14.84 17.77
C LEU A 342 20.73 -16.16 17.03
N LEU A 343 21.15 -16.26 15.76
CA LEU A 343 21.04 -17.50 14.98
C LEU A 343 21.80 -18.65 15.65
N VAL A 344 23.01 -18.38 16.15
CA VAL A 344 23.81 -19.39 16.88
C VAL A 344 23.11 -19.79 18.19
N LYS A 345 22.58 -18.83 18.95
CA LYS A 345 21.81 -19.13 20.18
C LYS A 345 20.56 -19.97 19.91
N PHE A 346 19.95 -19.87 18.73
CA PHE A 346 18.79 -20.69 18.37
C PHE A 346 19.13 -22.15 18.05
N LEU A 347 20.42 -22.50 17.92
CA LEU A 347 20.88 -23.89 17.75
C LEU A 347 20.96 -24.67 19.07
N ASP A 348 20.82 -24.00 20.22
CA ASP A 348 20.87 -24.60 21.54
C ASP A 348 19.88 -25.78 21.66
N PRO A 349 20.30 -26.96 22.17
CA PRO A 349 19.43 -28.11 22.39
C PRO A 349 18.14 -27.83 23.16
N GLU A 350 18.13 -26.80 24.01
CA GLU A 350 16.95 -26.36 24.78
C GLU A 350 15.86 -25.72 23.90
N LYS A 351 16.14 -25.43 22.63
CA LYS A 351 15.20 -24.83 21.68
C LYS A 351 14.40 -25.90 20.89
N PRO A 352 13.16 -25.58 20.50
CA PRO A 352 12.36 -26.45 19.64
C PRO A 352 13.11 -26.90 18.39
N ILE A 353 12.97 -28.19 18.04
CA ILE A 353 13.65 -28.78 16.86
C ILE A 353 13.38 -27.97 15.60
N TRP A 354 12.13 -27.57 15.37
CA TRP A 354 11.77 -26.77 14.20
C TRP A 354 12.51 -25.42 14.16
N GLN A 355 12.74 -24.78 15.32
CA GLN A 355 13.43 -23.50 15.41
C GLN A 355 14.92 -23.67 15.11
N ARG A 356 15.51 -24.76 15.61
CA ARG A 356 16.89 -25.14 15.29
C ARG A 356 17.07 -25.41 13.79
N CYS A 357 16.17 -26.19 13.20
CA CYS A 357 16.20 -26.49 11.75
C CYS A 357 16.10 -25.23 10.89
N LEU A 358 15.18 -24.32 11.21
CA LEU A 358 15.06 -23.04 10.49
C LEU A 358 16.32 -22.18 10.61
N SER A 359 16.93 -22.13 11.80
CA SER A 359 18.15 -21.35 12.03
C SER A 359 19.34 -21.94 11.26
N LEU A 360 19.46 -23.27 11.21
CA LEU A 360 20.44 -23.97 10.36
C LEU A 360 20.22 -23.70 8.88
N GLU A 361 18.97 -23.68 8.41
CA GLU A 361 18.64 -23.37 7.02
C GLU A 361 19.12 -21.97 6.63
N VAL A 362 18.89 -20.97 7.49
CA VAL A 362 19.38 -19.61 7.28
C VAL A 362 20.91 -19.57 7.26
N LEU A 363 21.58 -20.19 8.23
CA LEU A 363 23.04 -20.24 8.26
C LEU A 363 23.61 -20.91 7.02
N HIS A 364 23.04 -22.04 6.58
CA HIS A 364 23.45 -22.71 5.35
C HIS A 364 23.30 -21.79 4.13
N LYS A 365 22.16 -21.09 4.00
CA LYS A 365 21.92 -20.13 2.91
C LYS A 365 22.94 -18.98 2.89
N LEU A 366 23.39 -18.53 4.06
CA LEU A 366 24.43 -17.51 4.19
C LEU A 366 25.82 -18.09 3.82
N SER A 367 26.15 -19.28 4.30
CA SER A 367 27.45 -19.92 4.07
C SER A 367 27.68 -20.36 2.61
N VAL A 368 26.62 -20.55 1.82
CA VAL A 368 26.74 -20.91 0.40
C VAL A 368 27.01 -19.69 -0.49
N GLN A 369 26.86 -18.46 0.02
CA GLN A 369 27.05 -17.23 -0.75
C GLN A 369 28.49 -16.71 -0.67
N PRO A 370 29.29 -16.79 -1.74
CA PRO A 370 30.71 -16.45 -1.71
C PRO A 370 30.98 -14.95 -1.45
N GLU A 371 30.02 -14.10 -1.82
CA GLU A 371 30.13 -12.63 -1.68
C GLU A 371 30.03 -12.16 -0.23
N LEU A 372 29.46 -12.98 0.68
CA LEU A 372 29.32 -12.66 2.10
C LEU A 372 30.47 -13.20 2.97
N ILE A 373 31.31 -14.07 2.42
CA ILE A 373 32.40 -14.76 3.15
C ILE A 373 33.78 -14.18 2.83
N LYS A 374 33.86 -13.30 1.81
CA LYS A 374 35.06 -12.52 1.51
C LYS A 374 35.15 -11.32 2.44
#